data_AF-A0A3M1R3H1-F1
#
_entry.id   AF-A0A3M1R3H1-F1
#
_cell.length_a   1.000
_cell.length_b   1.000
_cell.length_c   1.000
_cell.angle_alpha   90.00
_cell.angle_beta   90.00
_cell.angle_gamma   90.00
#
_symmetry.space_group_name_H-M   'P 1'
#
loop_
_entity.id
_entity.type
_entity.pdbx_description
1 polymer ?
#
loop_
_entity_poly.entity_id
_entity_poly.type
_entity_poly.pdbx_seq_one_letter_code
_entity_poly.pdbx_strand_id
1 'polypeptide(L)'
;VPITRLGHSEGIGIGDLARIDVHGESIEEVRRYFKRPEIWNPIGATKNVRIFAGGACRFCLAQVGAAIKRLGYEGKLDKLEDICVIIGHNAPLPRKEYKNVYIIGDCAKDAEIEGTFIAGCPPLPSIQIARAFEKHIRDEGDASR
;
A
#
# COMPACT_ATOMS: atom_id res chain seq x y z
N VAL A 1 14.73 -5.30 -4.36
CA VAL A 1 13.39 -5.92 -4.37
C VAL A 1 13.41 -7.06 -3.36
N PRO A 2 12.92 -6.86 -2.13
CA PRO A 2 12.95 -7.90 -1.10
C PRO A 2 12.20 -9.15 -1.53
N ILE A 3 11.07 -9.00 -2.23
CA ILE A 3 10.18 -10.11 -2.59
C ILE A 3 10.80 -11.11 -3.59
N THR A 4 11.53 -10.66 -4.61
CA THR A 4 12.20 -11.58 -5.56
C THR A 4 13.35 -12.34 -4.90
N ARG A 5 14.03 -11.69 -3.95
CA ARG A 5 15.07 -12.31 -3.14
C ARG A 5 14.51 -13.37 -2.19
N LEU A 6 13.38 -13.06 -1.53
CA LEU A 6 12.65 -14.01 -0.69
C LEU A 6 12.13 -15.20 -1.53
N GLY A 7 11.51 -14.94 -2.68
CA GLY A 7 11.05 -16.01 -3.56
C GLY A 7 12.19 -16.93 -4.01
N HIS A 8 13.39 -16.38 -4.25
CA HIS A 8 14.57 -17.19 -4.53
C HIS A 8 15.03 -18.03 -3.34
N SER A 9 15.10 -17.44 -2.13
CA SER A 9 15.52 -18.19 -0.94
C SER A 9 14.53 -19.30 -0.56
N GLU A 10 13.24 -19.09 -0.83
CA GLU A 10 12.19 -20.09 -0.62
C GLU A 10 12.10 -21.12 -1.77
N GLY A 11 12.98 -21.05 -2.78
CA GLY A 11 12.98 -21.99 -3.90
C GLY A 11 11.80 -21.85 -4.87
N ILE A 12 11.03 -20.77 -4.79
CA ILE A 12 9.88 -20.48 -5.68
C ILE A 12 10.36 -20.15 -7.10
N GLY A 13 11.58 -19.63 -7.25
CA GLY A 13 12.16 -19.33 -8.57
C GLY A 13 13.64 -18.95 -8.53
N ILE A 14 14.20 -18.71 -9.72
CA ILE A 14 15.60 -18.31 -9.86
C ILE A 14 15.72 -16.79 -9.74
N GLY A 15 16.38 -16.32 -8.68
CA GLY A 15 16.70 -14.91 -8.46
C GLY A 15 18.13 -14.52 -8.87
N ASP A 16 18.92 -15.49 -9.34
CA ASP A 16 20.28 -15.29 -9.83
C ASP A 16 20.26 -15.14 -11.35
N LEU A 17 20.63 -13.96 -11.85
CA LEU A 17 20.64 -13.65 -13.27
C LEU A 17 21.59 -14.54 -14.07
N ALA A 18 22.68 -15.05 -13.46
CA ALA A 18 23.61 -15.94 -14.14
C ALA A 18 23.01 -17.32 -14.48
N ARG A 19 21.84 -17.63 -13.89
CA ARG A 19 21.10 -18.88 -14.08
C ARG A 19 19.83 -18.68 -14.91
N ILE A 20 19.69 -17.53 -15.58
CA ILE A 20 18.54 -17.18 -16.41
C ILE A 20 19.01 -17.08 -17.86
N ASP A 21 18.47 -17.92 -18.72
CA ASP A 21 18.74 -17.88 -20.16
C ASP A 21 17.90 -16.77 -20.82
N VAL A 22 18.58 -15.85 -21.52
CA VAL A 22 17.94 -14.76 -22.26
C VAL A 22 17.78 -15.16 -23.72
N HIS A 23 16.55 -15.15 -24.22
CA HIS A 23 16.22 -15.38 -25.62
C HIS A 23 15.73 -14.06 -26.26
N GLY A 24 16.24 -13.74 -27.45
CA GLY A 24 15.92 -12.47 -28.15
C GLY A 24 16.97 -11.38 -27.93
N GLU A 25 16.53 -10.13 -27.84
CA GLU A 25 17.39 -8.98 -27.57
C GLU A 25 18.03 -9.03 -26.17
N SER A 26 19.22 -8.45 -26.03
CA SER A 26 19.91 -8.37 -24.74
C SER A 26 19.18 -7.43 -23.78
N ILE A 27 19.35 -7.68 -22.47
CA ILE A 27 18.77 -6.82 -21.41
C ILE A 27 19.26 -5.38 -21.60
N GLU A 28 20.53 -5.20 -21.97
CA GLU A 28 21.18 -3.91 -22.19
C GLU A 28 20.51 -3.10 -23.30
N GLU A 29 20.15 -3.74 -24.42
CA GLU A 29 19.52 -3.08 -25.58
C GLU A 29 18.10 -2.59 -25.27
N VAL A 30 17.34 -3.38 -24.51
CA VAL A 30 15.94 -3.08 -24.19
C VAL A 30 15.77 -2.31 -22.88
N ARG A 31 16.85 -2.10 -22.12
CA ARG A 31 16.79 -1.41 -20.83
C ARG A 31 16.27 0.02 -20.99
N ARG A 32 15.37 0.40 -20.09
CA ARG A 32 14.86 1.77 -19.95
C ARG A 32 14.94 2.22 -18.50
N TYR A 33 15.29 3.48 -18.30
CA TYR A 33 15.27 4.11 -16.99
C TYR A 33 13.99 4.93 -16.84
N PHE A 34 13.20 4.60 -15.84
CA PHE A 34 11.99 5.33 -15.51
C PHE A 34 12.24 6.27 -14.33
N LYS A 35 11.66 7.47 -14.40
CA LYS A 35 11.64 8.39 -13.26
C LYS A 35 10.87 7.71 -12.12
N ARG A 36 11.43 7.75 -10.91
CA ARG A 36 10.74 7.23 -9.72
C ARG A 36 9.53 8.10 -9.37
N PRO A 37 8.42 7.50 -8.90
CA PRO A 37 7.29 8.29 -8.43
C PRO A 37 7.67 9.09 -7.18
N GLU A 38 7.05 10.25 -7.02
CA GLU A 38 7.22 11.12 -5.84
C GLU A 38 6.88 10.39 -4.54
N ILE A 39 5.75 9.66 -4.53
CA ILE A 39 5.35 8.79 -3.43
C ILE A 39 5.80 7.37 -3.77
N TRP A 40 7.04 7.04 -3.43
CA TRP A 40 7.55 5.67 -3.50
C TRP A 40 7.12 4.81 -2.32
N ASN A 41 6.88 5.45 -1.16
CA ASN A 41 6.42 4.81 0.06
C ASN A 41 5.36 5.73 0.70
N PRO A 42 4.10 5.28 0.83
CA PRO A 42 3.04 6.11 1.40
C PRO A 42 3.12 6.24 2.93
N ILE A 43 3.97 5.45 3.61
CA ILE A 43 4.13 5.52 5.06
C ILE A 43 4.65 6.90 5.43
N GLY A 44 3.85 7.65 6.20
CA GLY A 44 4.18 9.01 6.61
C GLY A 44 3.95 10.08 5.54
N ALA A 45 3.33 9.74 4.40
CA ALA A 45 3.06 10.70 3.33
C ALA A 45 1.99 11.76 3.70
N THR A 46 1.15 11.48 4.69
CA THR A 46 0.12 12.40 5.20
C THR A 46 -0.08 12.18 6.71
N LYS A 47 -0.61 13.21 7.39
CA LYS A 47 -1.00 13.13 8.80
C LYS A 47 -2.30 12.34 9.02
N ASN A 48 -3.19 12.28 8.02
CA ASN A 48 -4.52 11.69 8.13
C ASN A 48 -4.55 10.17 7.91
N VAL A 49 -3.50 9.60 7.30
CA VAL A 49 -3.42 8.15 7.03
C VAL A 49 -2.15 7.59 7.66
N ARG A 50 -2.31 6.72 8.66
CA ARG A 50 -1.24 6.02 9.36
C ARG A 50 -1.16 4.59 8.85
N ILE A 51 0.00 4.21 8.31
CA ILE A 51 0.22 2.90 7.69
C ILE A 51 1.17 2.10 8.56
N PHE A 52 0.69 0.95 9.04
CA PHE A 52 1.44 -0.05 9.75
C PHE A 52 1.70 -1.22 8.80
N ALA A 53 2.97 -1.45 8.48
CA ALA A 53 3.37 -2.43 7.49
C ALA A 53 4.34 -3.45 8.10
N GLY A 54 4.04 -4.74 7.93
CA GLY A 54 4.93 -5.86 8.20
C GLY A 54 4.93 -6.78 6.99
N GLY A 55 6.08 -7.37 6.62
CA GLY A 55 6.15 -8.32 5.50
C GLY A 55 5.57 -7.84 4.16
N ALA A 56 5.32 -6.54 3.99
CA ALA A 56 4.51 -6.02 2.91
C ALA A 56 5.29 -5.98 1.58
N CYS A 57 4.68 -6.51 0.52
CA CYS A 57 5.14 -6.28 -0.83
C CYS A 57 4.91 -4.81 -1.24
N ARG A 58 5.57 -4.36 -2.31
CA ARG A 58 5.46 -2.95 -2.74
C ARG A 58 4.12 -2.62 -3.37
N PHE A 59 3.36 -3.61 -3.79
CA PHE A 59 2.15 -3.40 -4.59
C PHE A 59 0.97 -2.90 -3.76
N CYS A 60 0.70 -3.45 -2.56
CA CYS A 60 -0.36 -2.90 -1.69
C CYS A 60 -0.03 -1.47 -1.25
N LEU A 61 1.24 -1.19 -0.91
CA LEU A 61 1.72 0.16 -0.60
C LEU A 61 1.53 1.11 -1.80
N ALA A 62 1.82 0.66 -3.02
CA ALA A 62 1.59 1.46 -4.22
C ALA A 62 0.10 1.78 -4.43
N GLN A 63 -0.80 0.83 -4.16
CA GLN A 63 -2.25 1.07 -4.26
C GLN A 63 -2.75 2.10 -3.24
N VAL A 64 -2.30 2.01 -1.99
CA VAL A 64 -2.63 3.01 -0.95
C VAL A 64 -2.03 4.37 -1.28
N GLY A 65 -0.78 4.42 -1.77
CA GLY A 65 -0.16 5.67 -2.23
C GLY A 65 -0.90 6.31 -3.40
N ALA A 66 -1.37 5.50 -4.36
CA ALA A 66 -2.20 5.97 -5.47
C ALA A 66 -3.55 6.53 -4.98
N ALA A 67 -4.18 5.88 -4.00
CA ALA A 67 -5.41 6.35 -3.39
C ALA A 67 -5.21 7.69 -2.66
N ILE A 68 -4.15 7.82 -1.85
CA ILE A 68 -3.80 9.08 -1.17
C ILE A 68 -3.55 10.20 -2.19
N LYS A 69 -2.77 9.91 -3.25
CA LYS A 69 -2.46 10.91 -4.29
C LYS A 69 -3.72 11.36 -5.03
N ARG A 70 -4.64 10.44 -5.30
CA ARG A 70 -5.95 10.75 -5.88
C ARG A 70 -6.76 11.69 -4.97
N LEU A 71 -6.89 11.37 -3.68
CA LEU A 71 -7.60 12.22 -2.73
C LEU A 71 -6.95 13.60 -2.58
N GLY A 72 -5.63 13.68 -2.71
CA GLY A 72 -4.89 14.94 -2.77
C GLY A 72 -5.27 15.77 -4.00
N TYR A 73 -5.31 15.17 -5.19
CA TYR A 73 -5.74 15.86 -6.41
C TYR A 73 -7.20 16.30 -6.38
N GLU A 74 -8.06 15.57 -5.67
CA GLU A 74 -9.47 15.92 -5.48
C GLU A 74 -9.70 16.95 -4.35
N GLY A 75 -8.64 17.42 -3.67
CA GLY A 75 -8.75 18.39 -2.57
C GLY A 75 -9.42 17.85 -1.30
N LYS A 76 -9.50 16.52 -1.17
CA LYS A 76 -10.21 15.82 -0.07
C LYS A 76 -9.28 15.32 1.04
N LEU A 77 -7.97 15.21 0.75
CA LEU A 77 -7.01 14.57 1.65
C LEU A 77 -6.96 15.21 3.05
N ASP A 78 -6.98 16.55 3.13
CA ASP A 78 -6.93 17.27 4.41
C ASP A 78 -8.23 17.18 5.21
N LYS A 79 -9.34 16.84 4.54
CA LYS A 79 -10.67 16.68 5.16
C LYS A 79 -10.87 15.27 5.75
N LEU A 80 -9.97 14.33 5.50
CA LEU A 80 -10.07 12.98 6.05
C LEU A 80 -9.94 13.00 7.57
N GLU A 81 -10.75 12.19 8.24
CA GLU A 81 -10.47 11.76 9.61
C GLU A 81 -9.17 10.94 9.70
N ASP A 82 -8.76 10.63 10.94
CA ASP A 82 -7.58 9.79 11.18
C ASP A 82 -7.91 8.33 10.78
N ILE A 83 -7.17 7.81 9.80
CA ILE A 83 -7.32 6.48 9.22
C ILE A 83 -6.09 5.63 9.57
N CYS A 84 -6.32 4.43 10.10
CA CYS A 84 -5.31 3.42 10.32
C CYS A 84 -5.36 2.37 9.22
N VAL A 85 -4.22 2.03 8.65
CA VAL A 85 -4.07 1.06 7.57
C VAL A 85 -3.08 -0.03 8.01
N ILE A 86 -3.51 -1.29 7.95
CA ILE A 86 -2.70 -2.48 8.24
C ILE A 86 -2.39 -3.19 6.91
N ILE A 87 -1.11 -3.45 6.62
CA ILE A 87 -0.67 -4.08 5.36
C ILE A 87 0.41 -5.14 5.59
N GLY A 88 0.25 -6.28 4.91
CA GLY A 88 1.20 -7.37 4.88
C GLY A 88 1.18 -8.27 6.12
N HIS A 89 2.12 -9.21 6.18
CA HIS A 89 2.23 -10.19 7.26
C HIS A 89 2.89 -9.63 8.52
N ASN A 90 2.34 -9.95 9.70
CA ASN A 90 2.90 -9.56 11.00
C ASN A 90 3.16 -8.05 11.09
N ALA A 91 2.21 -7.25 10.58
CA ALA A 91 2.25 -5.81 10.72
C ALA A 91 2.18 -5.42 12.21
N PRO A 92 2.96 -4.42 12.66
CA PRO A 92 2.86 -3.94 14.03
C PRO A 92 1.47 -3.34 14.25
N LEU A 93 0.84 -3.64 15.39
CA LEU A 93 -0.44 -3.05 15.73
C LEU A 93 -0.27 -1.62 16.26
N PRO A 94 -1.25 -0.73 16.02
CA PRO A 94 -1.25 0.61 16.59
C PRO A 94 -1.32 0.54 18.12
N ARG A 95 -0.59 1.44 18.81
CA ARG A 95 -0.64 1.56 20.28
C ARG A 95 -1.88 2.28 20.81
N LYS A 96 -2.54 3.06 19.97
CA LYS A 96 -3.78 3.77 20.29
C LYS A 96 -4.92 3.16 19.50
N GLU A 97 -6.14 3.30 19.99
CA GLU A 97 -7.34 2.93 19.25
C GLU A 97 -7.59 3.91 18.10
N TYR A 98 -8.06 3.37 16.97
CA TYR A 98 -8.49 4.13 15.81
C TYR A 98 -9.94 3.77 15.50
N LYS A 99 -10.75 4.78 15.20
CA LYS A 99 -12.14 4.58 14.76
C LYS A 99 -12.21 3.97 13.36
N ASN A 100 -11.29 4.39 12.48
CA ASN A 100 -11.30 4.05 11.06
C ASN A 100 -10.09 3.15 10.74
N VAL A 101 -10.26 1.82 10.89
CA VAL A 101 -9.22 0.83 10.61
C VAL A 101 -9.50 0.10 9.30
N TYR A 102 -8.49 0.02 8.44
CA TYR A 102 -8.53 -0.70 7.17
C TYR A 102 -7.43 -1.75 7.10
N ILE A 103 -7.82 -2.99 6.82
CA ILE A 103 -6.90 -4.12 6.62
C ILE A 103 -6.81 -4.34 5.12
N ILE A 104 -5.63 -4.11 4.52
CA ILE A 104 -5.50 -4.00 3.06
C ILE A 104 -4.58 -5.09 2.51
N GLY A 105 -5.18 -5.94 1.67
CA GLY A 105 -4.54 -7.00 0.91
C GLY A 105 -4.50 -8.34 1.64
N ASP A 106 -4.47 -9.43 0.88
CA ASP A 106 -4.68 -10.79 1.38
C ASP A 106 -3.62 -11.23 2.40
N CYS A 107 -2.41 -10.68 2.31
CA CYS A 107 -1.34 -10.92 3.28
C CYS A 107 -1.66 -10.40 4.70
N ALA A 108 -2.57 -9.44 4.83
CA ALA A 108 -2.95 -8.84 6.12
C ALA A 108 -4.24 -9.42 6.72
N LYS A 109 -4.89 -10.39 6.04
CA LYS A 109 -6.22 -10.91 6.41
C LYS A 109 -6.29 -11.46 7.85
N ASP A 110 -5.17 -11.98 8.35
CA ASP A 110 -5.05 -12.61 9.67
C ASP A 110 -4.53 -11.63 10.74
N ALA A 111 -4.59 -10.31 10.49
CA ALA A 111 -4.20 -9.31 11.46
C ALA A 111 -5.11 -9.34 12.70
N GLU A 112 -4.52 -9.31 13.89
CA GLU A 112 -5.23 -9.35 15.18
C GLU A 112 -5.79 -7.97 15.57
N ILE A 113 -6.60 -7.38 14.69
CA ILE A 113 -7.29 -6.10 14.91
C ILE A 113 -8.58 -6.04 14.11
N GLU A 114 -9.63 -5.46 14.70
CA GLU A 114 -10.89 -5.24 13.99
C GLU A 114 -10.79 -4.07 13.01
N GLY A 115 -11.38 -4.23 11.82
CA GLY A 115 -11.39 -3.20 10.80
C GLY A 115 -12.07 -3.64 9.52
N THR A 116 -12.15 -2.72 8.55
CA THR A 116 -12.71 -3.02 7.23
C THR A 116 -11.64 -3.70 6.36
N PHE A 117 -11.89 -4.94 5.96
CA PHE A 117 -10.99 -5.68 5.08
C PHE A 117 -11.22 -5.32 3.60
N ILE A 118 -10.13 -5.00 2.90
CA ILE A 118 -10.10 -4.79 1.45
C ILE A 118 -9.20 -5.87 0.82
N ALA A 119 -9.82 -6.88 0.23
CA ALA A 119 -9.17 -8.05 -0.33
C ALA A 119 -8.38 -7.77 -1.62
N GLY A 120 -7.35 -8.57 -1.89
CA GLY A 120 -6.59 -8.61 -3.14
C GLY A 120 -5.07 -8.65 -2.97
N CYS A 121 -4.35 -9.00 -4.06
CA CYS A 121 -2.88 -9.09 -4.10
C CYS A 121 -2.27 -8.37 -5.33
N PRO A 122 -2.20 -7.02 -5.34
CA PRO A 122 -2.79 -6.10 -4.38
C PRO A 122 -4.29 -5.86 -4.69
N PRO A 123 -5.01 -5.16 -3.80
CA PRO A 123 -6.39 -4.71 -4.07
C PRO A 123 -6.43 -3.73 -5.24
N LEU A 124 -6.77 -4.23 -6.44
CA LEU A 124 -6.97 -3.45 -7.66
C LEU A 124 -8.46 -3.28 -7.97
N PRO A 125 -8.88 -2.13 -8.51
CA PRO A 125 -8.11 -0.90 -8.71
C PRO A 125 -7.99 -0.04 -7.42
N SER A 126 -6.98 0.82 -7.30
CA SER A 126 -6.75 1.70 -6.13
C SER A 126 -7.95 2.59 -5.76
N ILE A 127 -8.85 2.86 -6.71
CA ILE A 127 -10.08 3.63 -6.49
C ILE A 127 -10.99 3.03 -5.42
N GLN A 128 -10.96 1.71 -5.19
CA GLN A 128 -11.74 1.10 -4.12
C GLN A 128 -11.26 1.56 -2.74
N ILE A 129 -9.94 1.73 -2.58
CA ILE A 129 -9.32 2.22 -1.34
C ILE A 129 -9.67 3.69 -1.16
N ALA A 130 -9.57 4.49 -2.22
CA ALA A 130 -9.94 5.90 -2.16
C ALA A 130 -11.40 6.08 -1.75
N ARG A 131 -12.33 5.36 -2.38
CA ARG A 131 -13.77 5.39 -2.03
C ARG A 131 -14.06 4.93 -0.60
N ALA A 132 -13.28 3.98 -0.09
CA ALA A 132 -13.40 3.56 1.29
C ALA A 132 -13.01 4.71 2.23
N PHE A 133 -11.89 5.37 1.96
CA PHE A 133 -11.43 6.52 2.74
C PHE A 133 -12.37 7.72 2.66
N GLU A 134 -13.01 7.97 1.50
CA GLU A 134 -13.97 9.06 1.31
C GLU A 134 -15.17 9.00 2.26
N LYS A 135 -15.52 7.82 2.78
CA LYS A 135 -16.60 7.67 3.79
C LYS A 135 -16.29 8.37 5.11
N HIS A 136 -15.03 8.78 5.32
CA HIS A 136 -14.53 9.42 6.53
C HIS A 136 -14.04 10.84 6.27
N ILE A 137 -14.66 11.52 5.30
CA ILE A 137 -14.46 12.96 5.10
C ILE A 137 -15.32 13.69 6.14
N ARG A 138 -14.70 14.61 6.88
CA ARG A 138 -15.41 15.49 7.81
C ARG A 138 -16.31 16.43 7.03
N ASP A 139 -17.58 16.49 7.41
CA ASP A 139 -18.47 17.55 6.95
C ASP A 139 -18.10 18.87 7.62
N GLU A 140 -18.23 19.98 6.89
CA GLU A 140 -17.90 21.34 7.37
C GLU A 140 -18.78 21.82 8.56
N GLY A 141 -19.68 20.97 9.06
CA GLY A 141 -20.57 21.25 10.19
C GLY A 141 -20.09 20.80 11.58
N ASP A 142 -18.97 20.08 11.71
CA ASP A 142 -18.54 19.48 12.98
C ASP A 142 -17.36 20.22 13.66
N ALA A 143 -17.00 21.40 13.15
CA ALA A 143 -15.91 22.23 13.70
C ALA A 143 -16.37 23.23 14.78
N SER A 144 -17.60 23.11 15.30
CA SER A 144 -18.21 24.08 16.22
C SER A 144 -18.87 23.46 17.46
N ARG A 145 -18.32 22.37 18.00
CA ARG A 145 -18.69 21.86 19.34
C ARG A 145 -17.47 21.51 20.18
#